data_AF-A0A925MW89-F1
#
_entry.id   AF-A0A925MW89-F1
#
_cell.length_a   1.000
_cell.length_b   1.000
_cell.length_c   1.000
_cell.angle_alpha   90.00
_cell.angle_beta   90.00
_cell.angle_gamma   90.00
#
_symmetry.space_group_name_H-M   'P 1'
#
loop_
_entity.id
_entity.type
_entity.pdbx_description
1 polymer ?
#
loop_
_entity_poly.entity_id
_entity_poly.type
_entity_poly.pdbx_seq_one_letter_code
_entity_poly.pdbx_strand_id
1 'polypeptide(L)' 'AARGEPSRSLITHVEDRLGHDRRYAIDDRKARAELGYAPATRFEQGLAATIHWYLASESWWRALRK' A
#
# COMPACT_ATOMS: atom_id res chain seq x y z
N ALA A 1 8.13 -15.67 7.90
CA ALA A 1 8.15 -15.93 6.44
C ALA A 1 9.59 -15.85 5.92
N ALA A 2 9.88 -16.45 4.75
CA ALA A 2 11.21 -16.83 4.25
C ALA A 2 12.00 -17.81 5.15
N ARG A 3 11.91 -17.65 6.48
CA ARG A 3 12.46 -18.52 7.53
C ARG A 3 11.43 -19.51 8.13
N GLY A 4 10.30 -19.76 7.45
CA GLY A 4 9.25 -20.68 7.94
C GLY A 4 8.35 -20.16 9.08
N GLU A 5 8.67 -19.02 9.69
CA GLU A 5 7.84 -18.43 10.76
C GLU A 5 6.52 -17.80 10.23
N PRO A 6 5.48 -17.64 11.07
CA PRO A 6 4.26 -16.94 10.70
C PRO A 6 4.52 -15.48 10.31
N SER A 7 3.96 -14.97 9.21
CA SER A 7 4.20 -13.59 8.76
C SER A 7 3.85 -12.53 9.81
N ARG A 8 2.89 -12.81 10.70
CA ARG A 8 2.49 -11.94 11.81
C ARG A 8 3.66 -11.63 12.77
N SER A 9 4.64 -12.54 12.91
CA SER A 9 5.80 -12.32 13.80
C SER A 9 6.70 -11.17 13.35
N LEU A 10 6.58 -10.72 12.10
CA LEU A 10 7.35 -9.59 11.56
C LEU A 10 6.80 -8.22 11.96
N ILE A 11 5.62 -8.16 12.60
CA ILE A 11 4.97 -6.91 12.99
C ILE A 11 5.53 -6.43 14.33
N THR A 12 6.01 -5.18 14.37
CA THR A 12 6.39 -4.49 15.61
C THR A 12 5.49 -3.26 15.77
N HIS A 13 4.76 -3.18 16.88
CA HIS A 13 3.97 -2.01 17.23
C HIS A 13 4.90 -0.95 17.84
N VAL A 14 4.75 0.29 17.38
CA VAL A 14 5.48 1.46 17.88
C VAL A 14 4.48 2.53 18.30
N GLU A 15 4.94 3.52 19.05
CA GLU A 15 4.12 4.67 19.43
C GLU A 15 3.60 5.40 18.19
N ASP A 16 2.35 5.84 18.25
CA ASP A 16 1.73 6.57 17.14
C ASP A 16 2.33 7.97 16.99
N ARG A 17 2.24 8.52 15.78
CA ARG A 17 2.78 9.84 15.45
C ARG A 17 1.69 10.91 15.58
N LEU A 18 2.04 12.02 16.22
CA LEU A 18 1.19 13.22 16.25
C LEU A 18 0.85 13.67 14.82
N GLY A 19 -0.44 13.88 14.56
CA GLY A 19 -0.96 14.38 13.28
C GLY A 19 -1.47 13.32 12.30
N HIS A 20 -1.54 12.04 12.68
CA HIS A 20 -2.25 11.05 11.88
C HIS A 20 -3.77 11.10 12.15
N ASP A 21 -4.55 11.51 11.15
CA ASP A 21 -6.00 11.39 11.21
C ASP A 21 -6.43 9.93 11.26
N ARG A 22 -7.44 9.62 12.09
CA ARG A 22 -7.87 8.24 12.35
C ARG A 22 -8.46 7.53 11.13
N ARG A 23 -9.13 8.24 10.23
CA ARG A 23 -9.85 7.64 9.10
C ARG A 23 -10.03 8.61 7.95
N TYR A 24 -9.61 8.18 6.77
CA TYR A 24 -10.04 8.74 5.49
C TYR A 24 -10.89 7.73 4.74
N ALA A 25 -11.97 8.20 4.13
CA ALA A 25 -12.78 7.43 3.20
C ALA A 25 -13.35 8.38 2.16
N ILE A 26 -13.32 7.94 0.90
CA ILE A 26 -13.81 8.72 -0.24
C ILE A 26 -15.04 8.03 -0.81
N ASP A 27 -16.07 8.83 -1.08
CA ASP A 27 -17.23 8.44 -1.86
C ASP A 27 -17.02 8.85 -3.32
N ASP A 28 -16.87 7.86 -4.21
CA ASP A 28 -16.58 8.08 -5.62
C ASP A 28 -17.84 8.10 -6.52
N ARG A 29 -19.06 8.08 -5.93
CA ARG A 29 -20.32 7.99 -6.68
C ARG A 29 -20.47 9.06 -7.77
N LYS A 30 -20.06 10.30 -7.48
CA LYS A 30 -20.15 11.40 -8.45
C LYS A 30 -19.30 11.13 -9.70
N ALA A 31 -18.04 10.72 -9.52
CA ALA A 31 -17.14 10.42 -10.63
C ALA A 31 -17.64 9.22 -11.46
N ARG A 32 -18.20 8.20 -10.81
CA ARG A 32 -18.83 7.06 -11.50
C ARG A 32 -19.99 7.52 -12.39
N ALA A 33 -20.87 8.37 -11.85
CA ALA A 33 -22.08 8.82 -12.54
C ALA A 33 -21.77 9.79 -13.69
N GLU A 34 -20.89 10.76 -13.48
CA GLU A 34 -20.66 11.85 -14.42
C GLU A 34 -19.57 11.54 -15.45
N LEU A 35 -18.59 10.70 -15.09
CA LEU A 35 -17.42 10.42 -15.92
C LEU A 35 -17.31 8.95 -16.33
N GLY A 36 -18.22 8.08 -15.87
CA GLY A 36 -18.09 6.64 -16.08
C GLY A 36 -16.87 6.03 -15.38
N TYR A 37 -16.31 6.72 -14.38
CA TYR A 37 -15.13 6.24 -13.67
C TYR A 37 -15.41 4.90 -12.98
N ALA A 38 -14.44 4.00 -13.02
CA ALA A 38 -14.36 2.86 -12.12
C ALA A 38 -12.88 2.55 -11.86
N PRO A 39 -12.49 2.16 -10.62
CA PRO A 39 -11.14 1.70 -10.35
C PRO A 39 -10.83 0.50 -11.26
N ALA A 40 -9.79 0.64 -12.08
CA ALA A 40 -9.35 -0.43 -12.98
C ALA A 40 -8.65 -1.57 -12.23
N THR A 41 -8.13 -1.30 -11.04
CA THR A 41 -7.29 -2.22 -10.27
C THR A 41 -7.86 -2.43 -8.88
N ARG A 42 -8.04 -3.69 -8.47
CA ARG A 42 -8.41 -4.04 -7.10
C ARG A 42 -7.21 -3.86 -6.17
N PHE A 43 -7.46 -3.62 -4.89
CA PHE A 43 -6.40 -3.39 -3.91
C PHE A 43 -5.38 -4.54 -3.87
N GLU A 44 -5.85 -5.79 -3.85
CA GLU A 44 -4.98 -6.97 -3.75
C GLU A 44 -4.05 -7.08 -4.96
N GLN A 45 -4.58 -6.80 -6.16
CA GLN A 45 -3.81 -6.82 -7.41
C GLN A 45 -2.79 -5.69 -7.45
N GLY A 46 -3.21 -4.48 -7.08
CA GLY A 46 -2.34 -3.30 -7.04
C GLY A 46 -1.21 -3.47 -6.01
N LEU A 47 -1.52 -4.02 -4.83
CA LEU A 47 -0.53 -4.27 -3.78
C LEU A 47 0.50 -5.32 -4.22
N ALA A 48 0.06 -6.43 -4.83
CA ALA A 48 0.96 -7.45 -5.35
C ALA A 48 1.89 -6.89 -6.44
N ALA A 49 1.34 -6.16 -7.42
CA ALA A 49 2.13 -5.52 -8.48
C ALA A 49 3.14 -4.51 -7.92
N THR A 50 2.73 -3.74 -6.90
CA THR A 50 3.61 -2.79 -6.20
C THR A 50 4.77 -3.52 -5.53
N ILE A 51 4.51 -4.61 -4.80
CA ILE A 51 5.57 -5.42 -4.17
C ILE A 51 6.56 -5.93 -5.22
N HIS A 52 6.07 -6.49 -6.33
CA HIS A 52 6.93 -6.96 -7.42
C HIS A 52 7.81 -5.84 -7.99
N TRP A 53 7.25 -4.64 -8.17
CA TRP A 53 8.00 -3.49 -8.64
C TRP A 53 9.12 -3.09 -7.67
N TYR A 54 8.86 -3.06 -6.36
CA TYR A 54 9.88 -2.75 -5.35
C TYR A 54 11.03 -3.77 -5.31
N LEU A 55 10.72 -5.06 -5.53
CA LEU A 55 11.73 -6.11 -5.62
C LEU A 55 12.58 -5.99 -6.90
N ALA A 56 11.96 -5.61 -8.03
CA ALA A 56 12.66 -5.44 -9.29
C ALA A 56 13.46 -4.12 -9.39
N SER A 57 13.07 -3.09 -8.62
CA SER A 57 13.59 -1.72 -8.72
C SER A 57 14.50 -1.36 -7.54
N GLU A 58 15.32 -2.30 -7.10
CA GLU A 58 16.15 -2.17 -5.89
C GLU A 58 17.11 -0.97 -5.93
N SER A 59 17.79 -0.77 -7.06
CA SER A 59 18.71 0.36 -7.25
C SER A 59 18.01 1.72 -7.08
N TRP A 60 16.75 1.80 -7.50
CA TRP A 60 15.96 3.04 -7.44
C TRP A 60 15.70 3.46 -6.00
N TRP A 61 15.10 2.60 -5.16
CA TRP A 61 14.76 3.00 -3.80
C TRP A 61 15.98 3.01 -2.87
N ARG A 62 17.00 2.18 -3.13
CA ARG A 62 18.23 2.20 -2.32
C ARG A 62 18.94 3.54 -2.37
N ALA A 63 18.94 4.21 -3.52
CA ALA A 63 19.53 5.55 -3.64
C ALA A 63 18.81 6.62 -2.80
N LEU A 64 17.53 6.41 -2.46
CA LEU A 64 16.72 7.32 -1.65
C LEU A 64 16.80 7.04 -0.15
N ARG A 65 17.24 5.83 0.23
CA ARG A 65 17.32 5.40 1.62
C ARG A 65 18.65 5.86 2.20
N LYS A 66 18.58 6.83 3.12
CA LYS A 66 19.73 7.30 3.90
C LYS A 66 20.21 6.24 4.89
#